data_AF-A0A962LAF4-F1
#
_entry.id   AF-A0A962LAF4-F1
#
_cell.length_a   1.000
_cell.length_b   1.000
_cell.length_c   1.000
_cell.angle_alpha   90.00
_cell.angle_beta   90.00
_cell.angle_gamma   90.00
#
_symmetry.space_group_name_H-M   'P 1'
#
loop_
_entity.id
_entity.type
_entity.pdbx_description
1 polymer ?
#
loop_
_entity_poly.entity_id
_entity_poly.type
_entity_poly.pdbx_seq_one_letter_code
_entity_poly.pdbx_strand_id
1 'polypeptide(L)'
;MRQTLNWLMLVQLLLTGCAGQQATIATTPGAATAEHARASEQHDMANPYLQARPTVPAEVQRRFAQAQALIDQQEWQAALVELQALAEAHPTLSGAALDLALLYWQLGDAEQAGRWFERSIANNASNIDAYNEYGIFLRAQGQFAHAEAIYLLALEQWEASANTHRNIGILYDLYVGEPRKALQHYQRYQVLTGATDPEVAGWIADLERRQQSIDEDSRS
;
A
#
# COMPACT_ATOMS: atom_id res chain seq x y z
N MET A 1 -52.40 25.50 67.79
CA MET A 1 -51.93 24.28 68.48
C MET A 1 -50.51 23.97 68.01
N ARG A 2 -49.55 23.89 68.97
CA ARG A 2 -48.18 23.31 68.92
C ARG A 2 -47.23 23.84 67.82
N GLN A 3 -46.30 24.77 68.09
CA GLN A 3 -44.98 24.63 68.75
C GLN A 3 -44.13 23.42 68.30
N THR A 4 -42.98 23.68 67.66
CA THR A 4 -41.63 23.38 68.20
C THR A 4 -40.54 24.24 67.50
N LEU A 5 -39.63 24.77 68.34
CA LEU A 5 -38.33 25.37 68.02
C LEU A 5 -37.25 24.27 67.97
N ASN A 6 -36.21 24.45 67.13
CA ASN A 6 -34.76 24.28 67.42
C ASN A 6 -33.98 24.15 66.10
N TRP A 7 -33.08 25.07 65.73
CA TRP A 7 -31.66 25.22 66.13
C TRP A 7 -30.72 24.13 65.59
N LEU A 8 -29.88 24.46 64.60
CA LEU A 8 -28.42 24.72 64.76
C LEU A 8 -27.64 24.69 63.43
N MET A 9 -26.87 25.77 63.24
CA MET A 9 -25.54 25.90 62.61
C MET A 9 -25.18 25.09 61.35
N LEU A 10 -24.75 25.83 60.32
CA LEU A 10 -23.46 25.53 59.69
C LEU A 10 -22.78 26.80 59.15
N VAL A 11 -21.58 27.00 59.70
CA VAL A 11 -20.56 27.98 59.37
C VAL A 11 -20.15 27.83 57.89
N GLN A 12 -20.17 28.91 57.12
CA GLN A 12 -19.43 28.98 55.85
C GLN A 12 -18.14 29.76 56.08
N LEU A 13 -17.05 29.00 56.18
CA LEU A 13 -15.68 29.48 56.18
C LEU A 13 -15.23 29.63 54.71
N LEU A 14 -14.53 30.73 54.44
CA LEU A 14 -13.90 31.08 53.18
C LEU A 14 -12.93 29.99 52.71
N LEU A 15 -13.08 29.52 51.47
CA LEU A 15 -12.00 28.86 50.73
C LEU A 15 -11.79 29.57 49.38
N THR A 16 -10.72 30.36 49.39
CA THR A 16 -9.88 30.79 48.28
C THR A 16 -9.97 29.92 47.03
N GLY A 17 -10.37 30.53 45.92
CA GLY A 17 -10.24 29.96 44.59
C GLY A 17 -8.79 29.96 44.14
N CYS A 18 -8.23 28.78 43.88
CA CYS A 18 -7.06 28.64 43.03
C CYS A 18 -7.55 28.37 41.60
N ALA A 19 -7.27 29.31 40.70
CA ALA A 19 -7.48 29.14 39.27
C ALA A 19 -6.54 28.05 38.75
N GLY A 20 -7.10 26.88 38.44
CA GLY A 20 -6.42 25.85 37.66
C GLY A 20 -6.59 26.17 36.18
N GLN A 21 -5.53 26.65 35.55
CA GLN A 21 -5.49 26.93 34.12
C GLN A 21 -5.48 25.60 33.36
N GLN A 22 -6.61 25.23 32.76
CA GLN A 22 -6.66 24.12 31.81
C GLN A 22 -5.88 24.54 30.56
N ALA A 23 -4.73 23.93 30.36
CA ALA A 23 -4.02 24.01 29.09
C ALA A 23 -4.89 23.32 28.03
N THR A 24 -5.58 24.11 27.21
CA THR A 24 -6.19 23.63 25.98
C THR A 24 -5.07 23.19 25.05
N ILE A 25 -4.85 21.88 24.93
CA ILE A 25 -4.04 21.34 23.84
C ILE A 25 -4.81 21.67 22.57
N ALA A 26 -4.39 22.71 21.87
CA ALA A 26 -4.88 23.02 20.54
C ALA A 26 -4.38 21.92 19.61
N THR A 27 -5.16 20.85 19.43
CA THR A 27 -5.03 19.98 18.27
C THR A 27 -5.30 20.85 17.05
N THR A 28 -4.24 21.27 16.36
CA THR A 28 -4.33 22.01 15.10
C THR A 28 -5.22 21.23 14.12
N PRO A 29 -6.39 21.76 13.73
CA PRO A 29 -7.28 21.10 12.77
C PRO A 29 -6.66 20.98 11.36
N GLY A 30 -5.54 21.69 11.12
CA GLY A 30 -4.89 21.84 9.81
C GLY A 30 -4.10 20.62 9.33
N ALA A 31 -3.57 19.79 10.22
CA ALA A 31 -2.75 18.63 9.80
C ALA A 31 -3.63 17.50 9.23
N ALA A 32 -4.69 17.14 9.97
CA ALA A 32 -5.65 16.13 9.52
C ALA A 32 -6.40 16.58 8.26
N THR A 33 -6.77 17.86 8.13
CA THR A 33 -7.45 18.37 6.93
C THR A 33 -6.53 18.46 5.71
N ALA A 34 -5.25 18.79 5.89
CA ALA A 34 -4.27 18.76 4.80
C ALA A 34 -3.92 17.32 4.36
N GLU A 35 -3.88 16.37 5.29
CA GLU A 35 -3.65 14.95 4.99
C GLU A 35 -4.84 14.33 4.26
N HIS A 36 -6.07 14.62 4.69
CA HIS A 36 -7.28 14.20 3.96
C HIS A 36 -7.41 14.88 2.59
N ALA A 37 -7.06 16.17 2.46
CA ALA A 37 -7.09 16.86 1.17
C ALA A 37 -6.02 16.33 0.19
N ARG A 38 -4.80 16.07 0.67
CA ARG A 38 -3.76 15.39 -0.12
C ARG A 38 -4.19 13.98 -0.49
N ALA A 39 -4.83 13.26 0.42
CA ALA A 39 -5.31 11.91 0.14
C ALA A 39 -6.46 11.90 -0.88
N SER A 40 -7.32 12.92 -0.90
CA SER A 40 -8.32 13.08 -1.98
C SER A 40 -7.70 13.48 -3.31
N GLU A 41 -6.69 14.35 -3.31
CA GLU A 41 -5.95 14.72 -4.54
C GLU A 41 -5.16 13.53 -5.12
N GLN A 42 -4.62 12.68 -4.25
CA GLN A 42 -3.87 11.48 -4.63
C GLN A 42 -4.78 10.35 -5.10
N HIS A 43 -5.98 10.20 -4.53
CA HIS A 43 -6.98 9.23 -5.02
C HIS A 43 -7.32 9.42 -6.51
N ASP A 44 -7.33 10.67 -6.97
CA ASP A 44 -7.68 11.02 -8.35
C ASP A 44 -6.49 10.99 -9.33
N MET A 45 -5.29 10.62 -8.87
CA MET A 45 -4.11 10.52 -9.74
C MET A 45 -4.27 9.34 -10.70
N ALA A 46 -4.52 9.66 -11.96
CA ALA A 46 -4.60 8.68 -13.04
C ALA A 46 -3.30 7.85 -13.15
N ASN A 47 -3.46 6.55 -13.41
CA ASN A 47 -2.34 5.64 -13.60
C ASN A 47 -1.50 6.05 -14.83
N PRO A 48 -0.21 6.40 -14.65
CA PRO A 48 0.63 6.88 -15.75
C PRO A 48 0.84 5.83 -16.83
N TYR A 49 0.82 4.53 -16.51
CA TYR A 49 0.90 3.44 -17.48
C TYR A 49 -0.25 3.47 -18.48
N LEU A 50 -1.45 3.82 -18.00
CA LEU A 50 -2.67 3.85 -18.82
C LEU A 50 -2.76 5.14 -19.64
N GLN A 51 -2.19 6.23 -19.14
CA GLN A 51 -2.13 7.51 -19.85
C GLN A 51 -1.07 7.51 -20.96
N ALA A 52 0.07 6.85 -20.73
CA ALA A 52 1.19 6.79 -21.66
C ALA A 52 1.11 5.60 -22.64
N ARG A 53 -0.11 5.13 -22.99
CA ARG A 53 -0.28 3.96 -23.87
C ARG A 53 0.24 4.26 -25.29
N PRO A 54 1.34 3.62 -25.74
CA PRO A 54 1.81 3.82 -27.11
C PRO A 54 0.82 3.19 -28.10
N THR A 55 0.81 3.68 -29.34
CA THR A 55 0.06 3.02 -30.41
C THR A 55 0.77 1.72 -30.79
N VAL A 56 0.23 0.61 -30.33
CA VAL A 56 0.70 -0.74 -30.66
C VAL A 56 -0.04 -1.23 -31.91
N PRO A 57 0.63 -1.79 -32.94
CA PRO A 57 -0.06 -2.34 -34.11
C PRO A 57 -1.09 -3.41 -33.72
N ALA A 58 -2.23 -3.45 -34.40
CA ALA A 58 -3.33 -4.38 -34.09
C ALA A 58 -2.88 -5.86 -34.10
N GLU A 59 -1.94 -6.21 -34.98
CA GLU A 59 -1.32 -7.54 -35.02
C GLU A 59 -0.64 -7.88 -33.68
N VAL A 60 0.15 -6.95 -33.15
CA VAL A 60 0.88 -7.14 -31.89
C VAL A 60 -0.09 -7.25 -30.71
N GLN A 61 -1.16 -6.45 -30.71
CA GLN A 61 -2.21 -6.55 -29.69
C GLN A 61 -2.89 -7.93 -29.73
N ARG A 62 -3.21 -8.43 -30.93
CA ARG A 62 -3.82 -9.75 -31.11
C ARG A 62 -2.90 -10.87 -30.63
N ARG A 63 -1.63 -10.83 -31.01
CA ARG A 63 -0.63 -11.82 -30.57
C ARG A 63 -0.42 -11.80 -29.06
N PHE A 64 -0.38 -10.60 -28.45
CA PHE A 64 -0.29 -10.47 -27.00
C PHE A 64 -1.54 -11.05 -26.30
N ALA A 65 -2.74 -10.74 -26.79
CA ALA A 65 -3.97 -11.32 -26.26
C ALA A 65 -4.03 -12.85 -26.43
N GLN A 66 -3.49 -13.40 -27.52
CA GLN A 66 -3.35 -14.84 -27.71
C GLN A 66 -2.41 -15.45 -26.67
N ALA A 67 -1.26 -14.81 -26.39
CA ALA A 67 -0.35 -15.27 -25.35
C ALA A 67 -1.02 -15.29 -23.97
N GLN A 68 -1.78 -14.24 -23.62
CA GLN A 68 -2.54 -14.19 -22.37
C GLN A 68 -3.59 -15.31 -22.30
N ALA A 69 -4.29 -15.58 -23.40
CA ALA A 69 -5.24 -16.70 -23.44
C ALA A 69 -4.55 -18.07 -23.24
N LEU A 70 -3.32 -18.24 -23.71
CA LEU A 70 -2.53 -19.46 -23.44
C LEU A 70 -2.15 -19.57 -21.96
N ILE A 71 -1.82 -18.46 -21.30
CA ILE A 71 -1.58 -18.40 -19.84
C ILE A 71 -2.84 -18.81 -19.09
N ASP A 72 -4.01 -18.26 -19.45
CA ASP A 72 -5.29 -18.58 -18.81
C ASP A 72 -5.66 -20.07 -18.95
N GLN A 73 -5.27 -20.68 -20.08
CA GLN A 73 -5.45 -22.11 -20.35
C GLN A 73 -4.35 -22.99 -19.74
N GLN A 74 -3.38 -22.40 -19.04
CA GLN A 74 -2.22 -23.08 -18.46
C GLN A 74 -1.32 -23.76 -19.49
N GLU A 75 -1.37 -23.31 -20.74
CA GLU A 75 -0.49 -23.74 -21.83
C GLU A 75 0.87 -23.02 -21.75
N TRP A 76 1.56 -23.19 -20.63
CA TRP A 76 2.74 -22.41 -20.24
C TRP A 76 3.84 -22.39 -21.30
N GLN A 77 4.12 -23.53 -21.92
CA GLN A 77 5.19 -23.62 -22.92
C GLN A 77 4.84 -22.87 -24.20
N ALA A 78 3.56 -22.91 -24.62
CA ALA A 78 3.10 -22.19 -25.80
C ALA A 78 3.07 -20.68 -25.54
N ALA A 79 2.59 -20.26 -24.36
CA ALA A 79 2.64 -18.87 -23.93
C ALA A 79 4.07 -18.33 -23.90
N LEU A 80 5.02 -19.12 -23.40
CA LEU A 80 6.43 -18.73 -23.31
C LEU A 80 7.02 -18.44 -24.70
N VAL A 81 6.77 -19.32 -25.67
CA VAL A 81 7.24 -19.14 -27.06
C VAL A 81 6.66 -17.88 -27.67
N GLU A 82 5.35 -17.65 -27.51
CA GLU A 82 4.70 -16.49 -28.11
C GLU A 82 5.16 -15.17 -27.47
N LEU A 83 5.28 -15.14 -26.13
CA LEU A 83 5.77 -13.97 -25.41
C LEU A 83 7.24 -13.67 -25.69
N GLN A 84 8.11 -14.69 -25.81
CA GLN A 84 9.50 -14.49 -26.19
C GLN A 84 9.60 -13.85 -27.57
N ALA A 85 8.86 -14.37 -28.55
CA ALA A 85 8.83 -13.80 -29.89
C ALA A 85 8.31 -12.35 -29.90
N LEU A 86 7.31 -12.04 -29.07
CA LEU A 86 6.80 -10.67 -28.90
C LEU A 86 7.83 -9.75 -28.26
N ALA A 87 8.49 -10.18 -27.19
CA ALA A 87 9.49 -9.39 -26.48
C ALA A 87 10.74 -9.15 -27.34
N GLU A 88 11.12 -10.09 -28.20
CA GLU A 88 12.22 -9.91 -29.16
C GLU A 88 11.86 -8.91 -30.26
N ALA A 89 10.65 -9.02 -30.84
CA ALA A 89 10.19 -8.14 -31.90
C ALA A 89 9.83 -6.72 -31.40
N HIS A 90 9.38 -6.62 -30.16
CA HIS A 90 8.88 -5.39 -29.53
C HIS A 90 9.47 -5.22 -28.13
N PRO A 91 10.77 -4.92 -28.01
CA PRO A 91 11.46 -4.86 -26.73
C PRO A 91 10.87 -3.80 -25.78
N THR A 92 10.19 -2.77 -26.28
CA THR A 92 9.56 -1.74 -25.44
C THR A 92 8.19 -2.15 -24.89
N LEU A 93 7.67 -3.33 -25.24
CA LEU A 93 6.39 -3.83 -24.75
C LEU A 93 6.56 -4.39 -23.33
N SER A 94 6.53 -3.50 -22.33
CA SER A 94 6.76 -3.86 -20.92
C SER A 94 5.77 -4.89 -20.39
N GLY A 95 4.53 -4.93 -20.91
CA GLY A 95 3.55 -5.96 -20.58
C GLY A 95 3.99 -7.38 -20.93
N ALA A 96 4.57 -7.59 -22.13
CA ALA A 96 5.11 -8.89 -22.51
C ALA A 96 6.31 -9.31 -21.67
N ALA A 97 7.19 -8.37 -21.31
CA ALA A 97 8.28 -8.63 -20.38
C ALA A 97 7.78 -9.00 -18.97
N LEU A 98 6.71 -8.36 -18.49
CA LEU A 98 6.09 -8.70 -17.20
C LEU A 98 5.48 -10.11 -17.23
N ASP A 99 4.72 -10.46 -18.26
CA ASP A 99 4.11 -11.78 -18.40
C ASP A 99 5.19 -12.88 -18.52
N LEU A 100 6.32 -12.60 -19.18
CA LEU A 100 7.48 -13.51 -19.18
C LEU A 100 8.04 -13.72 -17.77
N ALA A 101 8.21 -12.65 -17.00
CA ALA A 101 8.74 -12.74 -15.64
C ALA A 101 7.86 -13.63 -14.76
N LEU A 102 6.54 -13.40 -14.80
CA LEU A 102 5.55 -14.17 -14.06
C LEU A 102 5.53 -15.64 -14.52
N LEU A 103 5.60 -15.89 -15.82
CA LEU A 103 5.60 -17.23 -16.37
C LEU A 103 6.87 -18.02 -16.02
N TYR A 104 8.04 -17.39 -16.08
CA TYR A 104 9.28 -18.01 -15.63
C TYR A 104 9.23 -18.34 -14.13
N TRP A 105 8.67 -17.44 -13.32
CA TRP A 105 8.49 -17.70 -11.90
C TRP A 105 7.54 -18.89 -11.66
N GLN A 106 6.41 -18.93 -12.37
CA GLN A 106 5.45 -20.05 -12.34
C GLN A 106 6.09 -21.39 -12.72
N LEU A 107 7.06 -21.37 -13.65
CA LEU A 107 7.82 -22.54 -14.09
C LEU A 107 9.01 -22.89 -13.18
N GLY A 108 9.24 -22.13 -12.11
CA GLY A 108 10.32 -22.35 -11.15
C GLY A 108 11.68 -21.80 -11.56
N ASP A 109 11.77 -21.06 -12.67
CA ASP A 109 13.00 -20.40 -13.13
C ASP A 109 13.07 -18.97 -12.57
N ALA A 110 13.45 -18.87 -11.29
CA ALA A 110 13.56 -17.60 -10.61
C ALA A 110 14.64 -16.66 -11.20
N GLU A 111 15.67 -17.22 -11.84
CA GLU A 111 16.75 -16.45 -12.44
C GLU A 111 16.25 -15.68 -13.67
N GLN A 112 15.53 -16.37 -14.57
CA GLN A 112 14.90 -15.72 -15.70
C GLN A 112 13.80 -14.76 -15.27
N ALA A 113 13.00 -15.12 -14.25
CA ALA A 113 11.96 -14.24 -13.72
C ALA A 113 12.53 -12.87 -13.32
N GLY A 114 13.60 -12.86 -12.51
CA GLY A 114 14.27 -11.63 -12.08
C GLY A 114 14.74 -10.76 -13.25
N ARG A 115 15.39 -11.36 -14.25
CA ARG A 115 15.83 -10.63 -15.46
C ARG A 115 14.69 -10.00 -16.23
N TRP A 116 13.55 -10.67 -16.32
CA TRP A 116 12.40 -10.16 -17.07
C TRP A 116 11.64 -9.07 -16.31
N PHE A 117 11.60 -9.13 -14.98
CA PHE A 117 11.11 -8.02 -14.15
C PHE A 117 11.94 -6.76 -14.36
N GLU A 118 13.27 -6.87 -14.27
CA GLU A 118 14.19 -5.76 -14.50
C GLU A 118 14.01 -5.16 -15.90
N ARG A 119 13.87 -6.01 -16.93
CA ARG A 119 13.58 -5.58 -18.29
C ARG A 119 12.25 -4.84 -18.40
N SER A 120 11.17 -5.35 -17.79
CA SER A 120 9.86 -4.70 -17.87
C SER A 120 9.91 -3.27 -17.34
N ILE A 121 10.56 -3.08 -16.18
CA ILE A 121 10.77 -1.78 -15.54
C ILE A 121 11.67 -0.88 -16.38
N ALA A 122 12.80 -1.39 -16.90
CA ALA A 122 13.72 -0.61 -17.73
C ALA A 122 13.08 -0.16 -19.05
N ASN A 123 12.19 -0.97 -19.62
CA ASN A 123 11.50 -0.67 -20.87
C ASN A 123 10.38 0.36 -20.68
N ASN A 124 9.73 0.38 -19.52
CA ASN A 124 8.69 1.35 -19.19
C ASN A 124 8.61 1.57 -17.67
N ALA A 125 9.22 2.65 -17.19
CA ALA A 125 9.19 3.04 -15.78
C ALA A 125 7.78 3.38 -15.27
N SER A 126 6.81 3.63 -16.16
CA SER A 126 5.42 3.85 -15.75
C SER A 126 4.65 2.55 -15.54
N ASN A 127 5.21 1.37 -15.84
CA ASN A 127 4.54 0.08 -15.62
C ASN A 127 4.57 -0.33 -14.14
N ILE A 128 3.73 0.31 -13.32
CA ILE A 128 3.69 0.14 -11.87
C ILE A 128 3.40 -1.31 -11.46
N ASP A 129 2.61 -2.04 -12.24
CA ASP A 129 2.33 -3.45 -12.02
C ASP A 129 3.62 -4.29 -12.04
N ALA A 130 4.57 -3.96 -12.92
CA ALA A 130 5.86 -4.67 -12.97
C ALA A 130 6.71 -4.45 -11.72
N TYR A 131 6.73 -3.23 -11.17
CA TYR A 131 7.38 -2.98 -9.87
C TYR A 131 6.68 -3.74 -8.75
N ASN A 132 5.35 -3.69 -8.70
CA ASN A 132 4.58 -4.38 -7.68
C ASN A 132 4.84 -5.89 -7.68
N GLU A 133 4.75 -6.53 -8.84
CA GLU A 133 5.02 -7.97 -8.98
C GLU A 133 6.49 -8.32 -8.70
N TYR A 134 7.43 -7.47 -9.10
CA TYR A 134 8.84 -7.70 -8.79
C TYR A 134 9.12 -7.62 -7.28
N GLY A 135 8.48 -6.69 -6.58
CA GLY A 135 8.53 -6.62 -5.12
C GLY A 135 7.93 -7.87 -4.45
N ILE A 136 6.85 -8.44 -5.00
CA ILE A 136 6.24 -9.69 -4.50
C ILE A 136 7.22 -10.85 -4.71
N PHE A 137 7.80 -10.95 -5.91
CA PHE A 137 8.80 -11.94 -6.25
C PHE A 137 10.01 -11.87 -5.30
N LEU A 138 10.59 -10.69 -5.10
CA LEU A 138 11.75 -10.50 -4.21
C LEU A 138 11.41 -10.86 -2.76
N ARG A 139 10.21 -10.50 -2.29
CA ARG A 139 9.72 -10.87 -0.95
C ARG A 139 9.58 -12.39 -0.81
N ALA A 140 9.03 -13.08 -1.81
CA ALA A 140 8.92 -14.54 -1.82
C ALA A 140 10.30 -15.22 -1.76
N GLN A 141 11.32 -14.58 -2.34
CA GLN A 141 12.71 -15.04 -2.31
C GLN A 141 13.47 -14.66 -1.01
N GLY A 142 12.81 -14.03 -0.05
CA GLY A 142 13.43 -13.57 1.21
C GLY A 142 14.31 -12.32 1.06
N GLN A 143 14.29 -11.67 -0.11
CA GLN A 143 15.12 -10.49 -0.41
C GLN A 143 14.41 -9.20 0.02
N PHE A 144 14.14 -9.06 1.32
CA PHE A 144 13.26 -8.02 1.85
C PHE A 144 13.73 -6.59 1.57
N ALA A 145 15.05 -6.32 1.69
CA ALA A 145 15.59 -4.99 1.41
C ALA A 145 15.45 -4.60 -0.07
N HIS A 146 15.65 -5.55 -1.00
CA HIS A 146 15.41 -5.30 -2.42
C HIS A 146 13.92 -5.12 -2.72
N ALA A 147 13.05 -5.93 -2.10
CA ALA A 147 11.61 -5.78 -2.23
C ALA A 147 11.14 -4.39 -1.78
N GLU A 148 11.61 -3.90 -0.62
CA GLU A 148 11.33 -2.56 -0.12
C GLU A 148 11.74 -1.49 -1.13
N ALA A 149 12.99 -1.56 -1.65
CA ALA A 149 13.48 -0.61 -2.63
C ALA A 149 12.61 -0.59 -3.91
N ILE A 150 12.21 -1.74 -4.42
CA ILE A 150 11.36 -1.84 -5.62
C ILE A 150 9.96 -1.27 -5.38
N TYR A 151 9.34 -1.54 -4.22
CA TYR A 151 8.05 -0.95 -3.90
C TYR A 151 8.13 0.58 -3.75
N LEU A 152 9.18 1.09 -3.10
CA LEU A 152 9.39 2.52 -2.95
C LEU A 152 9.59 3.20 -4.31
N LEU A 153 10.38 2.60 -5.21
CA LEU A 153 10.50 3.08 -6.59
C LEU A 153 9.15 3.13 -7.30
N ALA A 154 8.28 2.12 -7.12
CA ALA A 154 6.95 2.15 -7.71
C ALA A 154 6.12 3.35 -7.20
N LEU A 155 6.20 3.65 -5.90
CA LEU A 155 5.49 4.77 -5.28
C LEU A 155 6.09 6.13 -5.67
N GLU A 156 7.38 6.19 -6.00
CA GLU A 156 7.99 7.39 -6.61
C GLU A 156 7.44 7.65 -8.02
N GLN A 157 7.15 6.59 -8.79
CA GLN A 157 6.56 6.71 -10.13
C GLN A 157 5.06 7.01 -10.08
N TRP A 158 4.33 6.38 -9.14
CA TRP A 158 2.91 6.60 -8.94
C TRP A 158 2.52 6.36 -7.48
N GLU A 159 2.46 7.45 -6.71
CA GLU A 159 2.13 7.42 -5.28
C GLU A 159 0.72 6.86 -5.02
N ALA A 160 -0.20 6.98 -5.98
CA ALA A 160 -1.57 6.48 -5.85
C ALA A 160 -1.74 4.98 -6.17
N SER A 161 -0.64 4.22 -6.24
CA SER A 161 -0.69 2.77 -6.42
C SER A 161 -1.17 2.05 -5.15
N ALA A 162 -2.50 1.83 -5.06
CA ALA A 162 -3.12 1.11 -3.95
C ALA A 162 -2.47 -0.27 -3.73
N ASN A 163 -2.31 -1.06 -4.81
CA ASN A 163 -1.71 -2.40 -4.72
C ASN A 163 -0.30 -2.37 -4.11
N THR A 164 0.52 -1.38 -4.50
CA THR A 164 1.86 -1.24 -3.92
C THR A 164 1.80 -0.89 -2.44
N HIS A 165 0.92 0.02 -2.03
CA HIS A 165 0.69 0.33 -0.61
C HIS A 165 0.30 -0.92 0.19
N ARG A 166 -0.62 -1.75 -0.33
CA ARG A 166 -0.98 -3.01 0.34
C ARG A 166 0.23 -3.95 0.47
N ASN A 167 1.00 -4.14 -0.60
CA ASN A 167 2.09 -5.12 -0.63
C ASN A 167 3.33 -4.68 0.17
N ILE A 168 3.69 -3.40 0.18
CA ILE A 168 4.76 -2.89 1.06
C ILE A 168 4.31 -2.90 2.54
N GLY A 169 3.02 -2.69 2.81
CA GLY A 169 2.46 -2.87 4.15
C GLY A 169 2.64 -4.30 4.66
N ILE A 170 2.36 -5.30 3.82
CA ILE A 170 2.59 -6.73 4.10
C ILE A 170 4.06 -7.01 4.38
N LEU A 171 4.97 -6.42 3.58
CA LEU A 171 6.41 -6.54 3.80
C LEU A 171 6.79 -6.04 5.20
N TYR A 172 6.34 -4.83 5.58
CA TYR A 172 6.68 -4.24 6.87
C TYR A 172 6.09 -4.98 8.07
N ASP A 173 4.84 -5.43 8.00
CA ASP A 173 4.18 -6.14 9.10
C ASP A 173 4.78 -7.54 9.30
N LEU A 174 4.81 -8.35 8.25
CA LEU A 174 5.05 -9.78 8.38
C LEU A 174 6.52 -10.19 8.27
N TYR A 175 7.37 -9.38 7.64
CA TYR A 175 8.75 -9.78 7.32
C TYR A 175 9.81 -8.88 7.93
N VAL A 176 9.56 -7.57 8.05
CA VAL A 176 10.54 -6.61 8.59
C VAL A 176 10.29 -6.30 10.07
N GLY A 177 9.03 -6.36 10.53
CA GLY A 177 8.68 -6.05 11.93
C GLY A 177 8.57 -4.55 12.20
N GLU A 178 8.09 -3.78 11.22
CA GLU A 178 7.92 -2.32 11.28
C GLU A 178 6.43 -1.94 11.28
N PRO A 179 5.69 -2.22 12.37
CA PRO A 179 4.22 -2.12 12.40
C PRO A 179 3.70 -0.70 12.15
N ARG A 180 4.47 0.33 12.53
CA ARG A 180 4.11 1.74 12.26
C ARG A 180 4.13 2.06 10.77
N LYS A 181 5.15 1.60 10.04
CA LYS A 181 5.20 1.77 8.58
C LYS A 181 4.08 0.97 7.92
N ALA A 182 3.86 -0.27 8.35
CA ALA A 182 2.77 -1.10 7.83
C ALA A 182 1.40 -0.41 7.97
N LEU A 183 1.10 0.12 9.16
CA LEU A 183 -0.14 0.84 9.45
C LEU A 183 -0.35 2.03 8.49
N GLN A 184 0.69 2.85 8.28
CA GLN A 184 0.63 3.99 7.36
C GLN A 184 0.29 3.55 5.92
N HIS A 185 0.92 2.49 5.42
CA HIS A 185 0.67 2.00 4.06
C HIS A 185 -0.72 1.35 3.92
N TYR A 186 -1.19 0.59 4.91
CA TYR A 186 -2.54 0.03 4.89
C TYR A 186 -3.64 1.10 4.96
N GLN A 187 -3.45 2.14 5.77
CA GLN A 187 -4.36 3.29 5.80
C GLN A 187 -4.39 3.99 4.44
N ARG A 188 -3.23 4.19 3.82
CA ARG A 188 -3.14 4.78 2.47
C ARG A 188 -3.87 3.93 1.43
N TYR A 189 -3.70 2.61 1.45
CA TYR A 189 -4.44 1.70 0.58
C TYR A 189 -5.96 1.90 0.71
N GLN A 190 -6.49 1.94 1.94
CA GLN A 190 -7.94 2.11 2.17
C GLN A 190 -8.48 3.44 1.64
N VAL A 191 -7.70 4.51 1.73
CA VAL A 191 -8.11 5.80 1.17
C VAL A 191 -8.10 5.73 -0.36
N LEU A 192 -7.07 5.14 -0.96
CA LEU A 192 -6.92 5.05 -2.42
C LEU A 192 -7.96 4.15 -3.08
N THR A 193 -8.46 3.11 -2.41
CA THR A 193 -9.53 2.26 -2.96
C THR A 193 -10.91 2.92 -2.92
N GLY A 194 -11.11 3.96 -2.10
CA GLY A 194 -12.41 4.61 -1.89
C GLY A 194 -13.48 3.72 -1.25
N ALA A 195 -13.12 2.49 -0.88
CA ALA A 195 -13.99 1.48 -0.30
C ALA A 195 -13.25 0.71 0.78
N THR A 196 -13.96 0.37 1.86
CA THR A 196 -13.37 -0.41 2.96
C THR A 196 -13.16 -1.86 2.53
N ASP A 197 -11.90 -2.24 2.35
CA ASP A 197 -11.46 -3.62 2.27
C ASP A 197 -11.50 -4.25 3.69
N PRO A 198 -12.36 -5.25 3.96
CA PRO A 198 -12.50 -5.83 5.29
C PRO A 198 -11.23 -6.53 5.79
N GLU A 199 -10.45 -7.12 4.88
CA GLU A 199 -9.21 -7.81 5.25
C GLU A 199 -8.19 -6.81 5.77
N VAL A 200 -7.95 -5.74 5.00
CA VAL A 200 -7.00 -4.69 5.39
C VAL A 200 -7.50 -3.90 6.61
N ALA A 201 -8.81 -3.70 6.76
CA ALA A 201 -9.38 -3.11 7.97
C ALA A 201 -9.09 -3.95 9.22
N GLY A 202 -9.14 -5.28 9.09
CA GLY A 202 -8.75 -6.20 10.16
C GLY A 202 -7.28 -6.05 10.56
N TRP A 203 -6.38 -5.95 9.57
CA TRP A 203 -4.95 -5.75 9.82
C TRP A 203 -4.66 -4.41 10.48
N ILE A 204 -5.30 -3.33 10.03
CA ILE A 204 -5.20 -2.00 10.66
C ILE A 204 -5.60 -2.06 12.13
N ALA A 205 -6.79 -2.61 12.42
CA ALA A 205 -7.29 -2.69 13.79
C ALA A 205 -6.38 -3.54 14.69
N ASP A 206 -5.72 -4.56 14.15
CA ASP A 206 -4.76 -5.37 14.89
C ASP A 206 -3.46 -4.62 15.18
N LEU A 207 -2.90 -3.93 14.19
CA LEU A 207 -1.70 -3.11 14.36
C LEU A 207 -1.91 -1.96 15.35
N GLU A 208 -3.09 -1.32 15.34
CA GLU A 208 -3.45 -0.26 16.29
C GLU A 208 -3.47 -0.78 17.74
N ARG A 209 -4.03 -1.96 17.98
CA ARG A 209 -4.00 -2.59 19.31
C ARG A 209 -2.58 -2.91 19.77
N ARG A 210 -1.74 -3.47 18.88
CA ARG A 210 -0.33 -3.76 19.19
C ARG A 210 0.42 -2.48 19.57
N GLN A 211 0.18 -1.38 18.84
CA GLN A 211 0.84 -0.10 19.12
C GLN A 211 0.41 0.50 20.48
N GLN A 212 -0.88 0.44 20.82
CA GLN A 212 -1.38 0.91 22.12
C GLN A 212 -0.70 0.18 23.28
N SER A 213 -0.58 -1.15 23.19
CA SER A 213 0.11 -1.95 24.20
C SER A 213 1.57 -1.55 24.38
N ILE A 214 2.30 -1.30 23.28
CA ILE A 214 3.70 -0.87 23.32
C ILE A 214 3.83 0.51 23.97
N ASP A 215 2.93 1.42 23.65
CA ASP A 215 2.94 2.78 24.20
C ASP A 215 2.64 2.80 25.71
N GLU A 216 1.75 1.91 26.17
CA GLU A 216 1.46 1.73 27.60
C GLU A 216 2.65 1.17 28.36
N ASP A 217 3.29 0.11 27.84
CA ASP A 217 4.48 -0.50 28.45
C ASP A 217 5.67 0.47 28.50
N SER A 218 5.83 1.35 27.51
CA SER A 218 6.92 2.34 27.48
C SER A 218 6.75 3.50 28.49
N ARG A 219 5.56 3.63 29.09
CA ARG A 219 5.23 4.69 30.06
C ARG A 219 5.27 4.20 31.52
N SER A 220 5.30 2.89 31.75
CA SER A 220 5.44 2.26 33.07
C SER A 220 6.89 2.08 33.49
#